data_AF-M5BTR3-F1
#
_entry.id   AF-M5BTR3-F1
#
_cell.length_a   1.000
_cell.length_b   1.000
_cell.length_c   1.000
_cell.angle_alpha   90.00
_cell.angle_beta   90.00
_cell.angle_gamma   90.00
#
_symmetry.space_group_name_H-M   'P 1'
#
loop_
_entity.id
_entity.type
_entity.pdbx_description
1 polymer ?
#
loop_
_entity_poly.entity_id
_entity_poly.type
_entity_poly.pdbx_seq_one_letter_code
_entity_poly.pdbx_strand_id
1 'polypeptide(L)'
;MICLVAGSTIASSVPPTATSPTSTTSKITSTTATSAPTSTGFVKTSGTKFTLNGSTFTVVGSNAYWMAQLSSAADITQAFTDLKNAGFTTLRTWGFNDVTSPSGTYYQLWSGSTATVNTGADGLAKFDTVVAAAKAAGIRLIIALTNNWSGKSS
;
A
#
# COMPACT_ATOMS: atom_id res chain seq x y z
N MET A 1 -31.51 -7.93 26.53
CA MET A 1 -31.90 -6.72 27.29
C MET A 1 -31.93 -5.57 26.29
N ILE A 2 -33.15 -5.24 25.88
CA ILE A 2 -33.49 -4.26 24.84
C ILE A 2 -33.73 -2.92 25.56
N CYS A 3 -33.23 -1.82 24.98
CA CYS A 3 -33.77 -0.49 25.24
C CYS A 3 -34.03 0.18 23.89
N LEU A 4 -35.23 -0.06 23.39
CA LEU A 4 -35.91 0.76 22.39
C LEU A 4 -36.62 1.86 23.19
N VAL A 5 -36.38 3.13 22.90
CA VAL A 5 -37.23 4.22 23.37
C VAL A 5 -37.95 4.81 22.16
N ALA A 6 -39.26 4.64 22.19
CA ALA A 6 -40.25 5.31 21.35
C ALA A 6 -40.69 6.62 22.00
N GLY A 7 -41.13 7.58 21.19
CA GLY A 7 -41.78 8.82 21.62
C GLY A 7 -41.74 9.83 20.48
N SER A 8 -42.68 9.78 19.54
CA SER A 8 -44.00 10.44 19.57
C SER A 8 -44.01 11.73 18.74
N THR A 9 -44.96 11.74 17.83
CA THR A 9 -45.25 12.70 16.77
C THR A 9 -45.75 14.05 17.29
N ILE A 10 -45.33 15.13 16.63
CA ILE A 10 -46.11 16.37 16.54
C ILE A 10 -46.19 16.76 15.06
N ALA A 11 -47.41 16.67 14.52
CA ALA A 11 -47.76 17.18 13.21
C ALA A 11 -48.01 18.69 13.32
N SER A 12 -47.41 19.47 12.42
CA SER A 12 -47.71 20.90 12.26
C SER A 12 -48.05 21.15 10.79
N SER A 13 -49.31 21.43 10.52
CA SER A 13 -49.88 21.69 9.20
C SER A 13 -49.62 23.14 8.77
N VAL A 14 -48.98 23.34 7.62
CA VAL A 14 -48.82 24.64 6.96
C VAL A 14 -49.61 24.62 5.63
N PRO A 15 -50.38 25.67 5.30
CA PRO A 15 -51.22 25.73 4.10
C PRO A 15 -50.41 25.84 2.79
N PRO A 16 -51.00 25.47 1.62
CA PRO A 16 -50.30 25.48 0.35
C PRO A 16 -50.24 26.89 -0.26
N THR A 17 -49.04 27.43 -0.43
CA THR A 17 -48.80 28.58 -1.32
C THR A 17 -48.39 28.05 -2.69
N ALA A 18 -49.22 28.31 -3.70
CA ALA A 18 -48.91 28.01 -5.09
C ALA A 18 -47.69 28.83 -5.55
N THR A 19 -46.65 28.16 -6.04
CA THR A 19 -45.52 28.84 -6.70
C THR A 19 -45.14 28.04 -7.95
N SER A 20 -45.11 28.77 -9.07
CA SER A 20 -44.84 28.31 -10.44
C SER A 20 -43.52 27.54 -10.55
N PRO A 21 -43.41 26.48 -11.39
CA PRO A 21 -42.16 25.74 -11.53
C PRO A 21 -41.10 26.58 -12.27
N THR A 22 -40.07 27.00 -11.56
CA THR A 22 -38.84 27.51 -12.17
C THR A 22 -37.88 26.34 -12.35
N SER A 23 -37.69 25.91 -13.59
CA SER A 23 -36.72 24.89 -13.98
C SER A 23 -35.30 25.33 -13.64
N THR A 24 -34.78 24.88 -12.50
CA THR A 24 -33.36 25.02 -12.17
C THR A 24 -32.65 23.73 -12.56
N THR A 25 -31.99 23.76 -13.70
CA THR A 25 -31.07 22.72 -14.15
C THR A 25 -29.94 22.58 -13.12
N SER A 26 -30.07 21.61 -12.21
CA SER A 26 -28.98 21.20 -11.34
C SER A 26 -27.94 20.49 -12.20
N LYS A 27 -26.86 21.19 -12.53
CA LYS A 27 -25.67 20.60 -13.16
C LYS A 27 -25.05 19.64 -12.14
N ILE A 28 -25.32 18.35 -12.30
CA ILE A 28 -24.61 17.28 -11.61
C ILE A 28 -23.17 17.33 -12.11
N THR A 29 -22.29 17.97 -11.34
CA THR A 29 -20.86 17.84 -11.55
C THR A 29 -20.49 16.44 -11.09
N SER A 30 -20.40 15.51 -12.04
CA SER A 30 -19.70 14.25 -11.83
C SER A 30 -18.26 14.56 -11.41
N THR A 31 -17.96 14.43 -10.12
CA THR A 31 -16.60 14.28 -9.66
C THR A 31 -16.11 12.94 -10.16
N THR A 32 -15.59 12.92 -11.38
CA THR A 32 -14.72 11.84 -11.84
C THR A 32 -13.62 11.75 -10.79
N ALA A 33 -13.60 10.68 -10.00
CA ALA A 33 -12.49 10.37 -9.13
C ALA A 33 -11.27 10.23 -10.05
N THR A 34 -10.51 11.31 -10.19
CA THR A 34 -9.23 11.29 -10.87
C THR A 34 -8.40 10.30 -10.08
N SER A 35 -8.16 9.13 -10.68
CA SER A 35 -7.18 8.19 -10.20
C SER A 35 -5.91 8.99 -9.92
N ALA A 36 -5.49 8.97 -8.64
CA ALA A 36 -4.31 9.70 -8.22
C ALA A 36 -3.17 9.39 -9.20
N PRO A 37 -2.45 10.41 -9.70
CA PRO A 37 -1.40 10.19 -10.68
C PRO A 37 -0.43 9.16 -10.12
N THR A 38 -0.20 8.08 -10.86
CA THR A 38 0.85 7.11 -10.54
C THR A 38 2.15 7.90 -10.51
N SER A 39 2.61 8.26 -9.32
CA SER A 39 3.84 9.01 -9.20
C SER A 39 4.99 8.10 -9.67
N THR A 40 5.65 8.52 -10.75
CA THR A 40 6.79 7.82 -11.37
C THR A 40 8.14 8.35 -10.87
N GLY A 41 8.13 9.43 -10.08
CA GLY A 41 9.35 10.03 -9.52
C GLY A 41 9.83 9.34 -8.25
N PHE A 42 11.09 9.60 -7.91
CA PHE A 42 11.67 9.18 -6.64
C PHE A 42 11.27 10.11 -5.50
N VAL A 43 11.13 9.56 -4.29
CA VAL A 43 11.03 10.35 -3.07
C VAL A 43 12.37 11.05 -2.84
N LYS A 44 12.33 12.35 -2.54
CA LYS A 44 13.47 13.20 -2.25
C LYS A 44 13.33 13.81 -0.85
N THR A 45 14.35 14.53 -0.41
CA THR A 45 14.32 15.35 0.80
C THR A 45 14.28 16.84 0.43
N SER A 46 13.62 17.65 1.25
CA SER A 46 13.66 19.11 1.21
C SER A 46 13.67 19.63 2.64
N GLY A 47 14.82 20.14 3.09
CA GLY A 47 15.07 20.40 4.50
C GLY A 47 14.85 19.13 5.34
N THR A 48 13.93 19.19 6.30
CA THR A 48 13.55 18.09 7.18
C THR A 48 12.32 17.29 6.71
N LYS A 49 11.85 17.53 5.47
CA LYS A 49 10.65 16.88 4.91
C LYS A 49 11.01 15.96 3.74
N PHE A 50 10.18 14.95 3.52
CA PHE A 50 10.19 14.21 2.26
C PHE A 50 9.32 14.90 1.21
N THR A 51 9.71 14.78 -0.05
CA THR A 51 8.95 15.29 -1.19
C THR A 51 8.85 14.25 -2.30
N LEU A 52 7.76 14.29 -3.05
CA LEU A 52 7.51 13.45 -4.20
C LEU A 52 6.89 14.31 -5.30
N ASN A 53 7.54 14.36 -6.46
CA ASN A 53 7.13 15.22 -7.58
C ASN A 53 6.91 16.69 -7.20
N GLY A 54 7.75 17.24 -6.30
CA GLY A 54 7.67 18.63 -5.87
C GLY A 54 6.66 18.92 -4.75
N SER A 55 5.81 17.96 -4.38
CA SER A 55 4.88 18.09 -3.24
C SER A 55 5.44 17.42 -1.98
N THR A 56 4.97 17.85 -0.80
CA THR A 56 5.32 17.17 0.47
C THR A 56 4.81 15.72 0.44
N PHE A 57 5.67 14.78 0.78
CA PHE A 57 5.35 13.37 0.90
C PHE A 57 5.33 12.98 2.38
N THR A 58 4.14 12.66 2.90
CA THR A 58 4.01 12.16 4.28
C THR A 58 4.22 10.65 4.30
N VAL A 59 5.17 10.21 5.12
CA VAL A 59 5.41 8.79 5.37
C VAL A 59 4.36 8.29 6.35
N VAL A 60 3.44 7.45 5.87
CA VAL A 60 2.59 6.59 6.68
C VAL A 60 3.11 5.18 6.46
N GLY A 61 3.88 4.68 7.42
CA GLY A 61 4.79 3.55 7.24
C GLY A 61 4.39 2.30 8.02
N SER A 62 4.70 1.13 7.46
CA SER A 62 4.71 -0.16 8.17
C SER A 62 5.97 -0.98 7.83
N ASN A 63 6.18 -2.09 8.54
CA ASN A 63 7.23 -3.06 8.26
C ASN A 63 6.61 -4.43 7.97
N ALA A 64 6.99 -5.06 6.86
CA ALA A 64 6.65 -6.44 6.53
C ALA A 64 7.88 -7.13 5.95
N TYR A 65 8.72 -7.68 6.82
CA TYR A 65 9.98 -8.31 6.43
C TYR A 65 9.81 -9.56 5.57
N TRP A 66 8.64 -10.21 5.70
CA TRP A 66 8.28 -11.49 5.09
C TRP A 66 7.57 -11.33 3.74
N MET A 67 7.47 -10.12 3.19
CA MET A 67 6.59 -9.82 2.05
C MET A 67 6.86 -10.72 0.84
N ALA A 68 8.13 -10.97 0.52
CA ALA A 68 8.49 -11.80 -0.62
C ALA A 68 8.52 -13.31 -0.29
N GLN A 69 8.33 -13.68 0.97
CA GLN A 69 8.26 -15.07 1.45
C GLN A 69 6.81 -15.61 1.41
N LEU A 70 5.84 -14.75 1.08
CA LEU A 70 4.47 -15.17 0.81
C LEU A 70 4.39 -16.28 -0.24
N SER A 71 3.34 -17.10 -0.11
CA SER A 71 3.09 -18.28 -0.92
C SER A 71 2.90 -17.96 -2.40
N SER A 72 2.23 -16.86 -2.72
CA SER A 72 1.85 -16.53 -4.09
C SER A 72 1.94 -15.04 -4.42
N ALA A 73 2.03 -14.72 -5.71
CA ALA A 73 1.94 -13.36 -6.21
C ALA A 73 0.59 -12.69 -5.90
N ALA A 74 -0.49 -13.48 -5.79
CA ALA A 74 -1.80 -13.00 -5.42
C ALA A 74 -1.82 -12.49 -3.97
N ASP A 75 -1.19 -13.23 -3.04
CA ASP A 75 -1.08 -12.81 -1.64
C ASP A 75 -0.28 -11.52 -1.50
N ILE A 76 0.83 -11.39 -2.26
CA ILE A 76 1.63 -10.16 -2.31
C ILE A 76 0.76 -8.99 -2.81
N THR A 77 0.04 -9.19 -3.91
CA THR A 77 -0.80 -8.15 -4.52
C THR A 77 -1.95 -7.74 -3.60
N GLN A 78 -2.57 -8.70 -2.91
CA GLN A 78 -3.62 -8.45 -1.93
C GLN A 78 -3.07 -7.65 -0.75
N ALA A 79 -1.92 -8.02 -0.19
CA ALA A 79 -1.31 -7.29 0.91
C ALA A 79 -1.02 -5.81 0.56
N PHE A 80 -0.55 -5.52 -0.66
CA PHE A 80 -0.37 -4.13 -1.10
C PHE A 80 -1.69 -3.40 -1.35
N THR A 81 -2.74 -4.12 -1.78
CA THR A 81 -4.09 -3.56 -1.89
C THR A 81 -4.63 -3.16 -0.52
N ASP A 82 -4.44 -4.01 0.50
CA ASP A 82 -4.87 -3.74 1.87
C ASP A 82 -4.11 -2.55 2.47
N LEU A 83 -2.79 -2.48 2.26
CA LEU A 83 -1.97 -1.34 2.68
C LEU A 83 -2.45 -0.02 2.05
N LYS A 84 -2.76 -0.04 0.75
CA LYS A 84 -3.32 1.12 0.05
C LYS A 84 -4.67 1.53 0.65
N ASN A 85 -5.58 0.58 0.85
CA ASN A 85 -6.91 0.84 1.39
C ASN A 85 -6.86 1.36 2.83
N ALA A 86 -5.85 0.95 3.60
CA ALA A 86 -5.57 1.46 4.94
C ALA A 86 -4.83 2.81 4.96
N GLY A 87 -4.47 3.37 3.80
CA GLY A 87 -3.84 4.69 3.68
C GLY A 87 -2.32 4.72 3.89
N PHE A 88 -1.64 3.57 3.84
CA PHE A 88 -0.17 3.53 3.90
C PHE A 88 0.44 4.10 2.62
N THR A 89 1.54 4.85 2.78
CA THR A 89 2.32 5.40 1.67
C THR A 89 3.67 4.70 1.51
N THR A 90 4.15 4.03 2.57
CA THR A 90 5.50 3.47 2.64
C THR A 90 5.50 2.10 3.32
N LEU A 91 6.26 1.16 2.78
CA LEU A 91 6.51 -0.14 3.42
C LEU A 91 8.02 -0.41 3.48
N ARG A 92 8.50 -0.83 4.65
CA ARG A 92 9.84 -1.39 4.80
C ARG A 92 9.80 -2.91 4.71
N THR A 93 10.66 -3.50 3.86
CA THR A 93 10.77 -4.95 3.66
C THR A 93 12.24 -5.37 3.52
N TRP A 94 12.52 -6.66 3.60
CA TRP A 94 13.84 -7.22 3.31
C TRP A 94 14.01 -7.43 1.81
N GLY A 95 15.07 -6.86 1.26
CA GLY A 95 15.61 -7.19 -0.07
C GLY A 95 16.79 -8.16 0.02
N PHE A 96 16.92 -8.87 1.15
CA PHE A 96 17.91 -9.92 1.37
C PHE A 96 17.19 -11.19 1.81
N ASN A 97 17.77 -12.32 1.44
CA ASN A 97 17.52 -13.62 2.06
C ASN A 97 18.73 -14.50 1.77
N ASP A 98 19.73 -14.40 2.65
CA ASP A 98 21.01 -15.08 2.53
C ASP A 98 20.94 -16.46 3.16
N VAL A 99 21.42 -17.48 2.43
CA VAL A 99 21.48 -18.87 2.90
C VAL A 99 22.85 -19.47 2.63
N THR A 100 23.22 -20.52 3.36
CA THR A 100 24.40 -21.35 3.08
C THR A 100 24.03 -22.71 2.45
N SER A 101 22.74 -23.00 2.36
CA SER A 101 22.18 -24.14 1.64
C SER A 101 20.83 -23.72 1.02
N PRO A 102 20.54 -24.05 -0.25
CA PRO A 102 19.29 -23.67 -0.90
C PRO A 102 18.07 -24.21 -0.15
N SER A 103 17.13 -23.32 0.18
CA SER A 103 15.85 -23.66 0.78
C SER A 103 14.84 -22.55 0.52
N GLY A 104 13.61 -22.93 0.13
CA GLY A 104 12.51 -21.99 -0.10
C GLY A 104 12.89 -20.85 -1.04
N THR A 105 12.36 -19.66 -0.75
CA THR A 105 12.72 -18.44 -1.48
C THR A 105 14.00 -17.85 -0.91
N TYR A 106 15.09 -17.76 -1.67
CA TYR A 106 16.37 -17.18 -1.24
C TYR A 106 16.99 -16.31 -2.33
N TYR A 107 17.76 -15.28 -1.96
CA TYR A 107 18.32 -14.32 -2.94
C TYR A 107 19.81 -14.49 -3.16
N GLN A 108 20.52 -14.97 -2.14
CA GLN A 108 21.96 -15.14 -2.21
C GLN A 108 22.36 -16.41 -1.46
N LEU A 109 23.13 -17.26 -2.13
CA LEU A 109 23.73 -18.46 -1.57
C LEU A 109 25.21 -18.17 -1.28
N TRP A 110 25.64 -18.44 -0.06
CA TRP A 110 27.04 -18.36 0.36
C TRP A 110 27.66 -19.75 0.43
N SER A 111 28.74 -19.96 -0.31
CA SER A 111 29.63 -21.12 -0.21
C SER A 111 31.02 -20.64 0.20
N GLY A 112 31.28 -20.70 1.51
CA GLY A 112 32.47 -20.06 2.09
C GLY A 112 32.47 -18.55 1.84
N SER A 113 33.51 -18.04 1.18
CA SER A 113 33.64 -16.62 0.80
C SER A 113 33.02 -16.28 -0.55
N THR A 114 32.39 -17.24 -1.24
CA THR A 114 31.79 -17.05 -2.56
C THR A 114 30.28 -16.86 -2.44
N ALA A 115 29.77 -15.75 -2.96
CA ALA A 115 28.35 -15.47 -3.08
C ALA A 115 27.84 -15.79 -4.49
N THR A 116 26.66 -16.40 -4.59
CA THR A 116 25.92 -16.58 -5.84
C THR A 116 24.50 -16.03 -5.69
N VAL A 117 24.10 -15.13 -6.58
CA VAL A 117 22.77 -14.51 -6.57
C VAL A 117 21.77 -15.41 -7.29
N ASN A 118 20.62 -15.65 -6.66
CA ASN A 118 19.49 -16.34 -7.28
C ASN A 118 18.55 -15.33 -7.94
N THR A 119 18.61 -15.23 -9.27
CA THR A 119 17.69 -14.41 -10.08
C THR A 119 16.48 -15.19 -10.60
N GLY A 120 16.31 -16.45 -10.18
CA GLY A 120 15.25 -17.35 -10.62
C GLY A 120 13.88 -17.05 -9.99
N ALA A 121 12.90 -17.90 -10.31
CA ALA A 121 11.51 -17.76 -9.89
C ALA A 121 11.32 -17.82 -8.36
N ASP A 122 12.18 -18.56 -7.66
CA ASP A 122 12.26 -18.65 -6.21
C ASP A 122 13.28 -17.68 -5.60
N GLY A 123 13.87 -16.79 -6.40
CA GLY A 123 14.84 -15.79 -5.97
C GLY A 123 14.34 -14.36 -6.14
N LEU A 124 15.16 -13.51 -6.76
CA LEU A 124 14.85 -12.10 -6.95
C LEU A 124 13.58 -11.86 -7.80
N ALA A 125 13.16 -12.78 -8.65
CA ALA A 125 11.90 -12.64 -9.39
C ALA A 125 10.66 -12.56 -8.46
N LYS A 126 10.71 -13.21 -7.28
CA LYS A 126 9.68 -13.03 -6.25
C LYS A 126 9.73 -11.61 -5.67
N PHE A 127 10.91 -11.06 -5.47
CA PHE A 127 11.05 -9.67 -5.03
C PHE A 127 10.61 -8.67 -6.10
N ASP A 128 10.79 -8.98 -7.39
CA ASP A 128 10.25 -8.16 -8.49
C ASP A 128 8.72 -8.05 -8.41
N THR A 129 8.04 -9.13 -7.97
CA THR A 129 6.58 -9.11 -7.71
C THR A 129 6.21 -8.12 -6.60
N VAL A 130 7.02 -8.03 -5.53
CA VAL A 130 6.84 -7.04 -4.45
C VAL A 130 7.00 -5.63 -4.99
N VAL A 131 8.01 -5.37 -5.82
CA VAL A 131 8.23 -4.05 -6.44
C VAL A 131 7.08 -3.67 -7.38
N ALA A 132 6.61 -4.62 -8.19
CA ALA A 132 5.48 -4.41 -9.10
C ALA A 132 4.18 -4.12 -8.35
N ALA A 133 3.87 -4.89 -7.30
CA ALA A 133 2.69 -4.69 -6.47
C ALA A 133 2.74 -3.35 -5.70
N ALA A 134 3.90 -2.99 -5.14
CA ALA A 134 4.09 -1.70 -4.49
C ALA A 134 3.86 -0.53 -5.47
N LYS A 135 4.40 -0.64 -6.69
CA LYS A 135 4.21 0.35 -7.75
C LYS A 135 2.72 0.49 -8.11
N ALA A 136 2.01 -0.62 -8.30
CA ALA A 136 0.59 -0.63 -8.62
C ALA A 136 -0.27 -0.04 -7.49
N ALA A 137 0.13 -0.24 -6.24
CA ALA A 137 -0.56 0.30 -5.06
C ALA A 137 -0.18 1.76 -4.75
N GLY A 138 0.82 2.34 -5.42
CA GLY A 138 1.32 3.68 -5.12
C GLY A 138 2.18 3.76 -3.85
N ILE A 139 2.66 2.63 -3.34
CA ILE A 139 3.46 2.52 -2.12
C ILE A 139 4.95 2.66 -2.46
N ARG A 140 5.71 3.30 -1.56
CA ARG A 140 7.18 3.43 -1.67
C ARG A 140 7.86 2.43 -0.76
N LEU A 141 8.96 1.85 -1.25
CA LEU A 141 9.67 0.81 -0.53
C LEU A 141 10.92 1.38 0.15
N ILE A 142 11.11 1.01 1.41
CA ILE A 142 12.42 1.05 2.08
C ILE A 142 12.93 -0.39 2.08
N ILE A 143 14.03 -0.63 1.37
CA ILE A 143 14.57 -1.98 1.17
C ILE A 143 15.85 -2.11 1.99
N ALA A 144 15.82 -2.97 3.01
CA ALA A 144 17.03 -3.35 3.71
C ALA A 144 17.79 -4.39 2.87
N LEU A 145 19.10 -4.21 2.72
CA LEU A 145 19.94 -5.05 1.84
C LEU A 145 20.73 -6.13 2.58
N THR A 146 20.75 -6.07 3.91
CA THR A 146 21.38 -7.10 4.75
C THR A 146 20.79 -7.02 6.17
N ASN A 147 21.15 -7.99 7.00
CA ASN A 147 20.76 -8.05 8.40
C ASN A 147 21.97 -7.95 9.32
N ASN A 148 21.82 -7.21 10.43
CA ASN A 148 22.81 -7.20 11.50
C ASN A 148 22.67 -8.41 12.43
N TRP A 149 21.46 -8.94 12.56
CA TRP A 149 21.17 -10.01 13.49
C TRP A 149 21.52 -11.37 12.88
N SER A 150 22.32 -12.17 13.59
CA SER A 150 22.54 -13.57 13.26
C SER A 150 21.30 -14.40 13.64
N GLY A 151 20.70 -15.06 12.65
CA GLY A 151 19.62 -16.02 12.87
C GLY A 151 18.22 -15.54 12.50
N LYS A 152 17.81 -15.86 11.27
CA LYS A 152 16.55 -16.56 10.96
C LYS A 152 16.73 -17.26 9.62
N SER A 153 17.55 -18.31 9.63
CA SER A 153 17.42 -19.38 8.65
C SER A 153 16.18 -20.17 9.07
N SER A 154 15.02 -19.82 8.53
CA SER A 154 13.85 -20.72 8.54
C SER A 154 14.05 -21.81 7.51
#